data_AF-A0A2C9L6X7-F1
#
_entry.id   AF-A0A2C9L6X7-F1
#
_cell.length_a   1.000
_cell.length_b   1.000
_cell.length_c   1.000
_cell.angle_alpha   90.00
_cell.angle_beta   90.00
_cell.angle_gamma   90.00
#
_symmetry.space_group_name_H-M   'P 1'
#
loop_
_entity.id
_entity.type
_entity.pdbx_description
1 polymer ?
#
loop_
_entity_poly.entity_id
_entity_poly.type
_entity_poly.pdbx_seq_one_letter_code
_entity_poly.pdbx_strand_id
1 'polypeptide(L)'
;MYKAEGQLAYADQQQQVALSTASASFSQNLYQQVALDKPNVIYSPYSIHSALTMTSLGAKGDTASEMKSTLGITSLGDSVHLTYKELIQQVMASPNFTKYPIMQIPQCN
;
A
#
# COMPACT_ATOMS: atom_id res chain seq x y z
N MET A 1 14.24 9.61 32.64
CA MET A 1 13.76 8.23 32.39
C MET A 1 13.20 8.12 30.98
N TYR A 2 14.04 8.38 29.96
CA TYR A 2 13.65 8.16 28.56
C TYR A 2 13.77 6.66 28.28
N LYS A 3 12.63 5.96 28.14
CA LYS A 3 12.63 4.57 27.71
C LYS A 3 12.67 4.53 26.18
N ALA A 4 13.80 4.01 25.72
CA ALA A 4 13.97 3.04 24.66
C ALA A 4 13.16 3.25 23.37
N GLU A 5 13.91 3.60 22.35
CA GLU A 5 13.64 3.37 20.93
C GLU A 5 12.94 2.02 20.75
N GLY A 6 11.64 2.08 20.51
CA GLY A 6 10.81 0.92 20.21
C GLY A 6 11.29 0.29 18.92
N GLN A 7 12.01 -0.82 19.08
CA GLN A 7 12.13 -1.95 18.18
C GLN A 7 11.03 -1.93 17.10
N LEU A 8 11.44 -1.68 15.85
CA LEU A 8 10.59 -1.77 14.66
C LEU A 8 10.11 -3.22 14.56
N ALA A 9 8.95 -3.50 15.14
CA ALA A 9 8.29 -4.79 14.99
C ALA A 9 7.92 -4.92 13.52
N TYR A 10 8.64 -5.80 12.81
CA TYR A 10 8.25 -6.28 11.50
C TYR A 10 6.74 -6.55 11.51
N ALA A 11 6.00 -5.98 10.55
CA ALA A 11 4.62 -6.34 10.28
C ALA A 11 4.57 -7.85 10.25
N ASP A 12 3.71 -8.41 11.10
CA ASP A 12 3.45 -9.83 11.11
C ASP A 12 3.16 -10.26 9.67
N GLN A 13 3.72 -11.39 9.23
CA GLN A 13 3.45 -11.89 7.88
C GLN A 13 1.94 -11.99 7.63
N GLN A 14 1.16 -12.22 8.69
CA GLN A 14 -0.30 -12.21 8.64
C GLN A 14 -0.88 -10.86 8.21
N GLN A 15 -0.32 -9.72 8.66
CA GLN A 15 -0.77 -8.39 8.25
C GLN A 15 -0.44 -8.08 6.79
N GLN A 16 0.75 -8.50 6.32
CA GLN A 16 1.10 -8.36 4.90
C GLN A 16 0.21 -9.23 4.00
N VAL A 17 -0.12 -10.45 4.44
CA VAL A 17 -1.05 -11.36 3.76
C VAL A 17 -2.48 -10.81 3.77
N ALA A 18 -2.94 -10.25 4.89
CA ALA A 18 -4.24 -9.59 4.97
C ALA A 18 -4.30 -8.38 4.03
N LEU A 19 -3.25 -7.56 3.99
CA LEU A 19 -3.16 -6.41 3.10
C LEU A 19 -3.13 -6.81 1.63
N SER A 20 -2.37 -7.85 1.27
CA SER A 20 -2.33 -8.34 -0.11
C SER A 20 -3.69 -8.89 -0.55
N THR A 21 -4.37 -9.62 0.33
CA THR A 21 -5.74 -10.12 0.12
C THR A 21 -6.72 -8.96 -0.10
N ALA A 22 -6.68 -7.95 0.77
CA ALA A 22 -7.52 -6.75 0.64
C ALA A 22 -7.27 -6.04 -0.70
N SER A 23 -6.00 -5.84 -1.08
CA SER A 23 -5.64 -5.20 -2.34
C SER A 23 -6.08 -6.01 -3.58
N ALA A 24 -6.04 -7.34 -3.50
CA ALA A 24 -6.47 -8.23 -4.58
C ALA A 24 -8.00 -8.21 -4.75
N SER A 25 -8.76 -8.29 -3.65
CA SER A 25 -10.22 -8.19 -3.67
C SER A 25 -10.68 -6.83 -4.17
N PHE A 26 -10.08 -5.74 -3.69
CA PHE A 26 -10.32 -4.39 -4.20
C PHE A 26 -10.04 -4.30 -5.71
N SER A 27 -8.91 -4.83 -6.16
CA SER A 27 -8.54 -4.87 -7.58
C SER A 27 -9.57 -5.59 -8.42
N GLN A 28 -10.01 -6.77 -8.00
CA GLN A 28 -10.97 -7.57 -8.74
C GLN A 28 -12.30 -6.83 -8.88
N ASN A 29 -12.78 -6.21 -7.79
CA ASN A 29 -13.99 -5.40 -7.82
C ASN A 29 -13.82 -4.18 -8.74
N LEU A 30 -12.70 -3.47 -8.65
CA LEU A 30 -12.41 -2.33 -9.51
C LEU A 30 -12.37 -2.74 -10.99
N TYR A 31 -11.70 -3.85 -11.32
CA TYR A 31 -11.63 -4.39 -12.67
C TYR A 31 -13.02 -4.64 -13.25
N GLN A 32 -13.90 -5.30 -12.48
CA GLN A 32 -15.27 -5.57 -12.90
C GLN A 32 -16.04 -4.29 -13.23
N GLN A 33 -15.78 -3.19 -12.53
CA GLN A 33 -16.43 -1.90 -12.81
C GLN A 33 -15.84 -1.20 -14.04
N VAL A 34 -14.52 -1.25 -14.23
CA VAL A 34 -13.86 -0.51 -15.32
C VAL A 34 -13.82 -1.28 -16.65
N ALA A 35 -13.93 -2.60 -16.62
CA ALA A 35 -13.85 -3.46 -17.80
C ALA A 35 -15.18 -3.60 -18.55
N LEU A 36 -16.27 -3.01 -18.05
CA LEU A 36 -17.60 -3.10 -18.68
C LEU A 36 -17.61 -2.57 -20.11
N ASP A 37 -16.90 -1.46 -20.36
CA ASP A 37 -17.00 -0.71 -21.62
C ASP A 37 -15.68 -0.63 -22.41
N LYS A 38 -14.61 -1.28 -21.93
CA LYS A 38 -13.27 -1.13 -22.51
C LYS A 38 -12.66 -2.49 -22.88
N PRO A 39 -12.27 -2.69 -24.16
CA PRO A 39 -11.69 -3.95 -24.60
C PRO A 39 -10.29 -4.21 -24.02
N ASN A 40 -9.57 -3.15 -23.64
CA ASN A 40 -8.22 -3.23 -23.05
C ASN A 40 -8.13 -2.33 -21.82
N VAL A 41 -7.84 -2.92 -20.66
CA VAL A 41 -7.68 -2.20 -19.39
C VAL A 41 -6.38 -2.65 -18.74
N ILE A 42 -5.50 -1.68 -18.46
CA ILE A 42 -4.26 -1.88 -17.71
C ILE A 42 -4.24 -0.85 -16.58
N TYR A 43 -4.04 -1.30 -15.35
CA TYR A 43 -3.84 -0.43 -14.19
C TYR A 43 -2.96 -1.15 -13.16
N SER A 44 -2.42 -0.39 -12.22
CA SER A 44 -1.65 -0.93 -11.09
C SER A 44 -2.54 -0.98 -9.84
N PRO A 45 -2.97 -2.17 -9.39
CA PRO A 45 -3.81 -2.29 -8.20
C PRO A 45 -3.12 -1.76 -6.95
N TYR A 46 -1.83 -2.07 -6.82
CA TYR A 46 -0.99 -1.61 -5.72
C TYR A 46 -0.94 -0.08 -5.61
N SER A 47 -0.73 0.61 -6.74
CA SER A 47 -0.62 2.08 -6.74
C SER A 47 -1.92 2.75 -6.31
N ILE A 48 -3.06 2.28 -6.84
CA ILE A 48 -4.37 2.85 -6.50
C ILE A 48 -4.69 2.57 -5.03
N HIS A 49 -4.52 1.33 -4.59
CA HIS A 49 -4.85 0.92 -3.23
C HIS A 49 -3.98 1.62 -2.19
N SER A 50 -2.66 1.74 -2.41
CA SER A 50 -1.75 2.44 -1.49
C SER A 50 -2.03 3.94 -1.42
N ALA A 51 -2.29 4.61 -2.55
CA ALA A 51 -2.65 6.02 -2.58
C ALA A 51 -3.96 6.31 -1.82
N LEU A 52 -5.00 5.49 -2.05
CA LEU A 52 -6.28 5.62 -1.36
C LEU A 52 -6.18 5.25 0.12
N THR A 53 -5.32 4.29 0.47
CA THR A 53 -5.02 3.98 1.87
C THR A 53 -4.37 5.18 2.56
N MET A 54 -3.35 5.81 1.98
CA MET A 54 -2.78 7.04 2.55
C MET A 54 -3.80 8.18 2.64
N THR A 55 -4.69 8.28 1.65
CA THR A 55 -5.75 9.30 1.64
C THR A 55 -6.79 9.06 2.74
N SER A 56 -7.10 7.80 3.07
CA SER A 56 -8.05 7.47 4.15
C SER A 56 -7.58 7.93 5.52
N LEU A 57 -6.27 8.09 5.73
CA LEU A 57 -5.70 8.69 6.95
C LEU A 57 -6.08 10.17 7.11
N GLY A 58 -6.26 10.88 6.00
CA GLY A 58 -6.68 12.28 5.99
C GLY A 58 -8.20 12.49 6.08
N ALA A 59 -8.99 11.44 5.86
CA ALA A 59 -10.44 11.49 5.92
C ALA A 59 -10.96 11.44 7.37
N LYS A 60 -12.21 11.85 7.58
CA LYS A 60 -12.87 11.83 8.90
C LYS A 60 -14.31 11.33 8.78
N GLY A 61 -14.87 10.87 9.90
CA GLY A 61 -16.27 10.46 10.01
C GLY A 61 -16.64 9.34 9.03
N ASP A 62 -17.78 9.52 8.37
CA ASP A 62 -18.35 8.52 7.45
C ASP A 62 -17.44 8.28 6.24
N THR A 63 -16.82 9.33 5.70
CA THR A 63 -15.89 9.22 4.58
C THR A 63 -14.71 8.30 4.89
N ALA A 64 -14.14 8.41 6.09
CA ALA A 64 -13.05 7.52 6.50
C ALA A 64 -13.52 6.06 6.61
N SER A 65 -14.74 5.86 7.14
CA SER A 65 -15.33 4.53 7.31
C SER A 65 -15.64 3.85 5.97
N GLU A 66 -16.23 4.57 5.03
CA GLU A 66 -16.53 4.08 3.68
C GLU A 66 -15.27 3.76 2.89
N MET A 67 -14.24 4.62 2.98
CA MET A 67 -12.94 4.37 2.36
C MET A 67 -12.29 3.10 2.94
N LYS A 68 -12.24 2.96 4.27
CA LYS A 68 -11.66 1.77 4.92
C LYS A 68 -12.40 0.49 4.55
N SER A 69 -13.74 0.56 4.46
CA SER A 69 -14.58 -0.56 4.06
C SER A 69 -14.35 -0.96 2.60
N THR A 70 -14.35 0.01 1.67
CA THR A 70 -14.17 -0.24 0.24
C THR A 70 -12.78 -0.79 -0.08
N LEU A 71 -11.75 -0.31 0.63
CA LEU A 71 -10.37 -0.80 0.51
C LEU A 71 -10.16 -2.15 1.22
N GLY A 72 -11.12 -2.64 2.01
CA GLY A 72 -10.97 -3.89 2.76
C GLY A 72 -9.95 -3.82 3.90
N ILE A 73 -9.64 -2.62 4.40
CA ILE A 73 -8.61 -2.39 5.43
C ILE A 73 -9.19 -2.18 6.83
N THR A 74 -10.49 -2.33 7.01
CA THR A 74 -11.17 -2.17 8.31
C THR A 74 -10.58 -3.08 9.39
N SER A 75 -10.23 -4.32 9.05
CA SER A 75 -9.65 -5.30 9.98
C SER A 75 -8.18 -5.02 10.32
N LEU A 76 -7.46 -4.26 9.49
CA LEU A 76 -6.07 -3.86 9.74
C LEU A 76 -5.97 -2.61 10.63
N GLY A 77 -7.06 -1.87 10.80
CA GLY A 77 -7.08 -0.68 11.66
C GLY A 77 -6.02 0.36 11.25
N ASP A 78 -5.42 1.02 12.24
CA ASP A 78 -4.45 2.09 12.00
C ASP A 78 -3.04 1.55 11.68
N SER A 79 -2.77 0.25 11.88
CA SER A 79 -1.47 -0.35 11.54
C SER A 79 -1.27 -0.51 10.04
N VAL A 80 -2.32 -0.39 9.23
CA VAL A 80 -2.26 -0.53 7.76
C VAL A 80 -1.21 0.39 7.12
N HIS A 81 -1.03 1.61 7.65
CA HIS A 81 -0.05 2.56 7.13
C HIS A 81 1.39 2.15 7.46
N LEU A 82 1.60 1.54 8.63
CA LEU A 82 2.89 0.98 9.03
C LEU A 82 3.22 -0.25 8.19
N THR A 83 2.26 -1.16 7.99
CA THR A 83 2.41 -2.32 7.11
C THR A 83 2.78 -1.90 5.68
N TYR A 84 2.15 -0.85 5.15
CA TYR A 84 2.51 -0.30 3.84
C TYR A 84 3.91 0.31 3.80
N LYS A 85 4.29 1.08 4.83
CA LYS A 85 5.63 1.67 4.94
C LYS A 85 6.70 0.58 4.88
N GLU A 86 6.51 -0.49 5.64
CA GLU A 86 7.47 -1.60 5.69
C GLU A 86 7.51 -2.39 4.39
N LEU A 87 6.34 -2.65 3.78
CA LEU A 87 6.27 -3.29 2.46
C LEU A 87 7.06 -2.49 1.42
N ILE A 88 6.89 -1.16 1.39
CA ILE A 88 7.64 -0.27 0.48
C ILE A 88 9.14 -0.40 0.74
N GLN A 89 9.58 -0.37 2.00
CA GLN A 89 10.98 -0.51 2.35
C GLN A 89 11.56 -1.86 1.90
N GLN A 90 10.81 -2.96 2.07
CA GLN A 90 11.22 -4.30 1.63
C GLN A 90 11.34 -4.39 0.10
N VAL A 91 10.37 -3.82 -0.63
CA VAL A 91 10.40 -3.78 -2.10
C VAL A 91 11.61 -2.97 -2.59
N MET A 92 11.86 -1.80 -1.99
CA MET A 92 13.00 -0.94 -2.35
C MET A 92 14.36 -1.53 -1.99
N ALA A 93 14.44 -2.29 -0.89
CA ALA A 93 15.66 -3.00 -0.48
C ALA A 93 15.93 -4.28 -1.28
N SER A 94 14.97 -4.72 -2.11
CA SER A 94 15.14 -5.94 -2.89
C SER A 94 16.26 -5.79 -3.93
N PRO A 95 17.17 -6.78 -4.04
CA PRO A 95 18.31 -6.74 -4.97
C PRO A 95 17.88 -6.58 -6.43
N ASN A 96 16.63 -6.90 -6.78
CA ASN A 96 16.11 -6.73 -8.14
C ASN A 96 15.80 -5.26 -8.48
N PHE A 97 15.47 -4.43 -7.49
CA PHE A 97 15.25 -2.98 -7.67
C PHE A 97 16.55 -2.18 -7.60
N THR A 98 17.55 -2.67 -6.86
CA THR A 98 18.88 -2.02 -6.77
C THR A 98 19.81 -2.40 -7.91
N LYS A 99 19.51 -3.46 -8.69
CA LYS A 99 20.30 -3.91 -9.84
C LYS A 99 20.31 -2.91 -11.01
N TYR A 100 19.29 -2.06 -11.12
CA TYR A 100 19.22 -0.99 -12.11
C TYR A 100 18.89 0.34 -11.41
N PRO A 101 19.89 1.00 -10.79
CA PRO A 101 19.67 2.33 -10.26
C PRO A 101 19.24 3.22 -11.42
N ILE A 102 18.13 3.92 -11.24
CA ILE A 102 17.70 5.06 -12.06
C ILE A 102 18.94 5.84 -12.45
N MET A 103 19.19 5.98 -13.77
CA MET A 103 20.36 6.64 -14.35
C MET A 103 20.91 7.70 -13.40
N GLN A 104 22.07 7.42 -12.79
CA GLN A 104 22.76 8.38 -11.95
C GLN A 104 22.93 9.66 -12.76
N ILE A 105 22.10 10.65 -12.45
CA ILE A 105 22.29 12.00 -12.94
C ILE A 105 23.65 12.39 -12.38
N PRO A 106 24.67 12.64 -13.23
CA PRO A 106 25.99 12.96 -12.75
C PRO A 106 25.86 14.15 -11.80
N GLN A 107 26.37 14.00 -10.58
CA GLN A 107 26.48 15.12 -9.65
C GLN A 107 27.37 16.15 -10.35
N CYS A 108 26.79 17.31 -10.71
CA CYS A 108 27.57 18.43 -11.18
C CYS A 108 28.56 18.82 -10.07
N ASN A 109 29.84 18.80 -10.44
CA ASN A 109 30.97 19.25 -9.66
C ASN A 109 30.91 20.75 -9.40
#